data_AF-A0A4V6D0L4-F1
#
_entry.id   AF-A0A4V6D0L4-F1
#
_cell.length_a   1.000
_cell.length_b   1.000
_cell.length_c   1.000
_cell.angle_alpha   90.00
_cell.angle_beta   90.00
_cell.angle_gamma   90.00
#
_symmetry.space_group_name_H-M   'P 1'
#
loop_
_entity.id
_entity.type
_entity.pdbx_description
1 polymer ?
#
loop_
_entity_poly.entity_id
_entity_poly.type
_entity_poly.pdbx_seq_one_letter_code
_entity_poly.pdbx_strand_id
1 'polypeptide(L)'
;MPAYSSKAQPYLDAIANGVFSSEDVRDWLVKGTSAEAEYLGSHVLLEEQRKVRWQMRPTKQPFWANYWCGKDSRCTCRIEGSKGLESDAIFFFRSRSAKVLAVHVEFKHASEAFKYGQPEAYPLRAACFAKKTPMTINPHHDWTTVLFCGEAALTDERISNFQRVITHDEAADVISGYPR
;
A
#
# COMPACT_ATOMS: atom_id res chain seq x y z
N MET A 1 -11.20 -9.17 15.86
CA MET A 1 -11.12 -8.57 14.51
C MET A 1 -11.28 -9.71 13.53
N PRO A 2 -12.25 -9.63 12.59
CA PRO A 2 -12.40 -10.66 11.57
C PRO A 2 -11.08 -10.76 10.76
N ALA A 3 -10.79 -11.96 10.25
CA ALA A 3 -9.76 -12.11 9.23
C ALA A 3 -10.08 -11.14 8.07
N TYR A 4 -9.05 -10.59 7.42
CA TYR A 4 -9.25 -9.72 6.26
C TYR A 4 -10.08 -10.47 5.19
N SER A 5 -10.70 -9.72 4.28
CA SER A 5 -11.65 -10.26 3.28
C SER A 5 -11.09 -11.54 2.66
N SER A 6 -11.78 -12.67 2.83
CA SER A 6 -11.36 -13.96 2.29
C SER A 6 -11.21 -13.94 0.76
N LYS A 7 -11.82 -12.95 0.10
CA LYS A 7 -11.71 -12.72 -1.33
C LYS A 7 -10.49 -11.90 -1.73
N ALA A 8 -10.10 -10.91 -0.93
CA ALA A 8 -8.97 -10.04 -1.25
C ALA A 8 -7.64 -10.60 -0.74
N GLN A 9 -7.67 -11.43 0.32
CA GLN A 9 -6.47 -12.01 0.93
C GLN A 9 -5.55 -12.74 -0.07
N PRO A 10 -6.04 -13.60 -0.99
CA PRO A 10 -5.14 -14.29 -1.93
C PRO A 10 -4.36 -13.33 -2.84
N TYR A 11 -4.98 -12.22 -3.27
CA TYR A 11 -4.33 -11.21 -4.10
C TYR A 11 -3.27 -10.45 -3.29
N LEU A 12 -3.62 -10.01 -2.09
CA LEU A 12 -2.68 -9.32 -1.21
C LEU A 12 -1.51 -10.20 -0.78
N ASP A 13 -1.75 -11.50 -0.54
CA ASP A 13 -0.70 -12.47 -0.24
C ASP A 13 0.27 -12.63 -1.42
N ALA A 14 -0.26 -12.72 -2.65
CA ALA A 14 0.58 -12.76 -3.85
C ALA A 14 1.41 -11.48 -4.00
N ILE A 15 0.80 -10.30 -3.79
CA ILE A 15 1.52 -9.02 -3.81
C ILE A 15 2.64 -9.01 -2.76
N ALA A 16 2.33 -9.34 -1.51
CA ALA A 16 3.32 -9.35 -0.44
C ALA A 16 4.46 -10.32 -0.73
N ASN A 17 4.15 -11.55 -1.17
CA ASN A 17 5.16 -12.54 -1.52
C ASN A 17 6.05 -12.06 -2.68
N GLY A 18 5.47 -11.47 -3.72
CA GLY A 18 6.21 -10.89 -4.84
C GLY A 18 7.16 -9.79 -4.38
N VAL A 19 6.67 -8.85 -3.57
CA VAL A 19 7.46 -7.74 -3.00
C VAL A 19 8.64 -8.25 -2.17
N PHE A 20 8.41 -9.28 -1.35
CA PHE A 20 9.43 -9.81 -0.44
C PHE A 20 10.48 -10.68 -1.14
N SER A 21 10.13 -11.32 -2.25
CA SER A 21 11.00 -12.30 -2.91
C SER A 21 11.67 -11.79 -4.19
N SER A 22 11.15 -10.74 -4.83
CA SER A 22 11.63 -10.30 -6.14
C SER A 22 11.96 -8.81 -6.17
N GLU A 23 13.19 -8.47 -6.57
CA GLU A 23 13.62 -7.10 -6.86
C GLU A 23 12.85 -6.52 -8.04
N ASP A 24 12.67 -7.30 -9.10
CA ASP A 24 11.92 -6.88 -10.29
C ASP A 24 10.50 -6.45 -9.95
N VAL A 25 9.83 -7.14 -9.01
CA VAL A 25 8.49 -6.74 -8.54
C VAL A 25 8.54 -5.41 -7.79
N ARG A 26 9.56 -5.16 -6.97
CA ARG A 26 9.72 -3.89 -6.25
C ARG A 26 10.01 -2.73 -7.20
N ASP A 27 10.89 -2.95 -8.17
CA ASP A 27 11.23 -1.95 -9.18
C ASP A 27 10.03 -1.65 -10.08
N TRP A 28 9.27 -2.68 -10.47
CA TRP A 28 8.04 -2.52 -11.23
C TRP A 28 6.95 -1.75 -10.46
N LEU A 29 6.84 -1.94 -9.13
CA LEU A 29 5.90 -1.20 -8.29
C LEU A 29 6.17 0.31 -8.27
N VAL A 30 7.44 0.73 -8.32
CA VAL A 30 7.82 2.15 -8.28
C VAL A 30 7.99 2.77 -9.66
N LYS A 31 7.96 1.97 -10.72
CA LYS A 31 8.11 2.42 -12.12
C LYS A 31 7.10 3.51 -12.49
N GLY A 32 7.58 4.59 -13.10
CA GLY A 32 6.79 5.74 -13.52
C GLY A 32 6.38 6.68 -12.38
N THR A 33 6.74 6.38 -11.13
CA THR A 33 6.48 7.26 -9.99
C THR A 33 7.67 8.20 -9.75
N SER A 34 7.46 9.25 -8.95
CA SER A 34 8.56 10.12 -8.51
C SER A 34 9.61 9.40 -7.64
N ALA A 35 9.29 8.20 -7.14
CA ALA A 35 10.20 7.38 -6.34
C ALA A 35 11.14 6.51 -7.20
N GLU A 36 10.85 6.30 -8.48
CA GLU A 36 11.59 5.37 -9.33
C GLU A 36 13.11 5.58 -9.26
N ALA A 37 13.59 6.78 -9.60
CA ALA A 37 15.01 7.06 -9.69
C ALA A 37 15.81 6.79 -8.40
N GLU A 38 15.19 7.00 -7.23
CA GLU A 38 15.83 6.81 -5.93
C GLU A 38 15.73 5.36 -5.42
N TYR A 39 14.67 4.63 -5.78
CA TYR A 39 14.33 3.35 -5.16
C TYR A 39 14.46 2.12 -6.07
N LEU A 40 14.97 2.26 -7.30
CA LEU A 40 15.38 1.13 -8.12
C LEU A 40 16.49 0.30 -7.43
N GLY A 41 16.35 -1.02 -7.46
CA GLY A 41 17.25 -1.96 -6.78
C GLY A 41 17.24 -1.79 -5.25
N SER A 42 16.12 -1.34 -4.68
CA SER A 42 15.97 -1.17 -3.24
C SER A 42 15.74 -2.50 -2.51
N HIS A 43 16.15 -2.55 -1.24
CA HIS A 43 15.85 -3.70 -0.40
C HIS A 43 14.57 -3.49 0.39
N VAL A 44 13.84 -4.59 0.61
CA VAL A 44 12.66 -4.58 1.45
C VAL A 44 13.01 -4.68 2.93
N LEU A 45 12.32 -3.90 3.77
CA LEU A 45 12.50 -3.85 5.22
C LEU A 45 11.61 -4.85 5.96
N LEU A 46 11.53 -6.10 5.48
CA LEU A 46 10.61 -7.13 5.97
C LEU A 46 10.66 -7.30 7.50
N GLU A 47 11.83 -7.64 8.04
CA GLU A 47 12.00 -7.98 9.45
C GLU A 47 11.91 -6.74 10.35
N GLU A 48 12.36 -5.59 9.85
CA GLU A 48 12.21 -4.32 10.54
C GLU A 48 10.73 -3.92 10.65
N GLN A 49 9.98 -4.03 9.56
CA GLN A 49 8.55 -3.76 9.53
C GLN A 49 7.78 -4.68 10.46
N ARG A 50 8.09 -5.98 10.45
CA ARG A 50 7.50 -6.95 11.38
C ARG A 50 7.77 -6.55 12.83
N LYS A 51 9.01 -6.22 13.16
CA LYS A 51 9.42 -5.81 14.52
C LYS A 51 8.71 -4.53 14.97
N VAL A 52 8.64 -3.50 14.12
CA VAL A 52 7.96 -2.24 14.42
C VAL A 52 6.46 -2.45 14.60
N ARG A 53 5.81 -3.15 13.66
CA ARG A 53 4.36 -3.36 13.68
C ARG A 53 3.91 -4.16 14.89
N TRP A 54 4.67 -5.18 15.28
CA TRP A 54 4.34 -6.08 16.38
C TRP A 54 5.06 -5.74 17.69
N GLN A 55 5.75 -4.60 17.76
CA GLN A 55 6.52 -4.17 18.94
C GLN A 55 5.69 -4.20 20.23
N MET A 56 4.43 -3.77 20.17
CA MET A 56 3.54 -3.76 21.33
C MET A 56 2.83 -5.11 21.52
N ARG A 57 2.32 -5.68 20.44
CA ARG A 57 1.62 -6.98 20.44
C ARG A 57 1.47 -7.50 19.01
N PRO A 58 1.81 -8.76 18.73
CA PRO A 58 1.45 -9.41 17.48
C PRO A 58 -0.06 -9.44 17.27
N THR A 59 -0.49 -9.19 16.03
CA THR A 59 -1.90 -9.28 15.64
C THR A 59 -2.15 -10.54 14.81
N LYS A 60 -3.41 -10.91 14.62
CA LYS A 60 -3.79 -11.98 13.68
C LYS A 60 -3.60 -11.58 12.22
N GLN A 61 -3.49 -10.28 11.95
CA GLN A 61 -3.31 -9.76 10.60
C GLN A 61 -1.83 -9.84 10.22
N PRO A 62 -1.49 -10.11 8.95
CA PRO A 62 -0.13 -9.96 8.47
C PRO A 62 0.42 -8.56 8.82
N PHE A 63 1.69 -8.48 9.20
CA PHE A 63 2.27 -7.21 9.64
C PHE A 63 2.28 -6.14 8.54
N TRP A 64 2.18 -6.54 7.28
CA TRP A 64 2.13 -5.66 6.11
C TRP A 64 0.71 -5.21 5.71
N ALA A 65 -0.35 -5.70 6.39
CA ALA A 65 -1.74 -5.41 6.04
C ALA A 65 -2.45 -4.43 7.00
N ASN A 66 -3.51 -3.79 6.50
CA ASN A 66 -4.53 -3.04 7.24
C ASN A 66 -3.96 -1.91 8.12
N TYR A 67 -3.47 -0.86 7.47
CA TYR A 67 -2.92 0.32 8.14
C TYR A 67 -3.92 1.47 8.18
N TRP A 68 -4.31 1.87 9.39
CA TRP A 68 -5.37 2.87 9.61
C TRP A 68 -4.81 4.23 10.03
N CYS A 69 -5.21 5.34 9.38
CA CYS A 69 -5.00 6.68 9.97
C CYS A 69 -6.09 7.00 10.97
N GLY A 70 -5.76 6.86 12.25
CA GLY A 70 -6.64 7.24 13.35
C GLY A 70 -7.90 6.36 13.42
N LYS A 71 -8.60 6.45 14.56
CA LYS A 71 -9.90 5.79 14.75
C LYS A 71 -11.02 6.81 15.01
N ASP A 72 -10.68 8.09 15.03
CA ASP A 72 -11.58 9.16 15.43
C ASP A 72 -11.35 10.44 14.62
N SER A 73 -12.17 11.45 14.92
CA SER A 73 -12.23 12.72 14.20
C SER A 73 -10.98 13.60 14.29
N ARG A 74 -9.96 13.20 15.07
CA ARG A 74 -8.72 13.95 15.24
C ARG A 74 -7.68 13.67 14.15
N CYS A 75 -7.83 12.62 13.32
CA CYS A 75 -6.98 12.43 12.14
C CYS A 75 -7.33 13.54 11.12
N THR A 76 -6.48 14.57 11.04
CA THR A 76 -6.68 15.74 10.16
C THR A 76 -6.39 15.45 8.69
N CYS A 77 -5.89 14.25 8.35
CA CYS A 77 -5.68 13.83 6.96
C CYS A 77 -6.84 12.98 6.40
N ARG A 78 -8.00 13.02 7.06
CA ARG A 78 -9.24 12.39 6.57
C ARG A 78 -10.00 13.32 5.65
N ILE A 79 -10.71 12.75 4.68
CA ILE A 79 -11.80 13.43 3.98
C ILE A 79 -13.04 13.39 4.88
N GLU A 80 -13.64 14.55 5.15
CA GLU A 80 -14.86 14.64 5.95
C GLU A 80 -16.00 13.81 5.32
N GLY A 81 -16.68 13.01 6.14
CA GLY A 81 -17.72 12.08 5.67
C GLY A 81 -17.20 10.81 4.98
N SER A 82 -15.90 10.68 4.72
CA SER A 82 -15.32 9.46 4.17
C SER A 82 -14.95 8.44 5.25
N LYS A 83 -15.09 7.15 4.91
CA LYS A 83 -14.61 6.01 5.70
C LYS A 83 -13.26 5.46 5.21
N GLY A 84 -12.65 6.07 4.19
CA GLY A 84 -11.40 5.64 3.55
C GLY A 84 -10.15 5.93 4.39
N LEU A 85 -10.04 5.31 5.58
CA LEU A 85 -8.93 5.54 6.51
C LEU A 85 -7.86 4.44 6.48
N GLU A 86 -8.10 3.38 5.72
CA GLU A 86 -7.27 2.19 5.65
C GLU A 86 -6.42 2.20 4.37
N SER A 87 -5.15 1.82 4.49
CA SER A 87 -4.37 1.21 3.40
C SER A 87 -4.44 -0.30 3.54
N ASP A 88 -4.80 -1.00 2.46
CA ASP A 88 -4.90 -2.47 2.44
C ASP A 88 -3.56 -3.12 2.77
N ALA A 89 -2.47 -2.60 2.18
CA ALA A 89 -1.12 -2.98 2.53
C ALA A 89 -0.15 -1.78 2.54
N ILE A 90 0.93 -1.91 3.30
CA ILE A 90 2.08 -1.01 3.22
C ILE A 90 3.36 -1.85 3.18
N PHE A 91 4.28 -1.48 2.30
CA PHE A 91 5.62 -2.04 2.22
C PHE A 91 6.68 -0.95 2.40
N PHE A 92 7.84 -1.30 2.94
CA PHE A 92 8.92 -0.34 3.14
C PHE A 92 10.17 -0.77 2.40
N PHE A 93 10.71 0.14 1.59
CA PHE A 93 11.92 -0.07 0.82
C PHE A 93 13.01 0.88 1.30
N ARG A 94 14.25 0.41 1.40
CA ARG A 94 15.40 1.28 1.67
C ARG A 94 16.29 1.34 0.44
N SER A 95 16.52 2.57 -0.02
CA SER A 95 17.38 2.86 -1.16
C SER A 95 18.85 2.70 -0.82
N ARG A 96 19.70 2.80 -1.84
CA ARG A 96 21.17 2.79 -1.70
C ARG A 96 21.70 4.01 -0.95
N SER A 97 20.96 5.14 -0.96
CA SER A 97 21.29 6.33 -0.17
C SER A 97 20.76 6.27 1.28
N ALA A 98 20.23 5.10 1.69
CA ALA A 98 19.62 4.85 3.00
C ALA A 98 18.32 5.63 3.27
N LYS A 99 17.73 6.28 2.26
CA LYS A 99 16.34 6.78 2.37
C LYS A 99 15.36 5.62 2.40
N VAL A 100 14.20 5.85 3.02
CA VAL A 100 13.16 4.84 3.21
C VAL A 100 11.88 5.32 2.54
N LEU A 101 11.32 4.50 1.66
CA LEU A 101 10.04 4.68 0.97
C LEU A 101 8.98 3.86 1.68
N ALA A 102 7.80 4.43 1.89
CA ALA A 102 6.58 3.69 2.18
C ALA A 102 5.73 3.53 0.90
N VAL A 103 5.48 2.30 0.46
CA VAL A 103 4.57 1.99 -0.65
C VAL A 103 3.20 1.67 -0.08
N HIS A 104 2.23 2.55 -0.28
CA HIS A 104 0.85 2.40 0.17
C HIS A 104 0.01 1.76 -0.92
N VAL A 105 -0.60 0.61 -0.63
CA VAL A 105 -1.38 -0.17 -1.59
C VAL A 105 -2.87 -0.11 -1.26
N GLU A 106 -3.69 0.20 -2.28
CA GLU A 106 -5.12 -0.13 -2.34
C GLU A 106 -5.31 -1.32 -3.28
N PHE A 107 -6.24 -2.19 -2.93
CA PHE A 107 -6.73 -3.27 -3.77
C PHE A 107 -8.23 -3.09 -4.05
N LYS A 108 -8.62 -3.20 -5.32
CA LYS A 108 -10.01 -3.25 -5.78
C LYS A 108 -10.23 -4.49 -6.61
N HIS A 109 -11.28 -5.24 -6.32
CA HIS A 109 -11.72 -6.30 -7.23
C HIS A 109 -12.19 -5.74 -8.57
N ALA A 110 -12.27 -6.60 -9.59
CA ALA A 110 -12.64 -6.20 -10.97
C ALA A 110 -13.93 -5.39 -11.07
N SER A 111 -14.96 -5.76 -10.29
CA SER A 111 -16.25 -5.08 -10.28
C SER A 111 -16.43 -4.12 -9.09
N GLU A 112 -15.37 -3.78 -8.37
CA GLU A 112 -15.45 -2.93 -7.17
C GLU A 112 -15.14 -1.46 -7.51
N ALA A 113 -16.14 -0.61 -7.35
CA ALA A 113 -16.00 0.83 -7.49
C ALA A 113 -15.47 1.50 -6.22
N PHE A 114 -14.89 2.69 -6.37
CA PHE A 114 -14.47 3.50 -5.23
C PHE A 114 -15.63 4.07 -4.43
N LYS A 115 -15.49 4.03 -3.11
CA LYS A 115 -16.38 4.75 -2.21
C LYS A 115 -16.04 6.24 -2.18
N TYR A 116 -16.96 7.04 -1.67
CA TYR A 116 -16.77 8.48 -1.51
C TYR A 116 -15.50 8.81 -0.71
N GLY A 117 -14.66 9.69 -1.26
CA GLY A 117 -13.42 10.18 -0.64
C GLY A 117 -12.31 9.13 -0.49
N GLN A 118 -12.49 7.90 -0.97
CA GLN A 118 -11.50 6.84 -0.79
C GLN A 118 -10.22 7.11 -1.59
N PRO A 119 -10.25 7.35 -2.92
CA PRO A 119 -9.05 7.67 -3.70
C PRO A 119 -8.32 8.91 -3.17
N GLU A 120 -9.06 9.97 -2.87
CA GLU A 120 -8.53 11.26 -2.44
C GLU A 120 -7.84 11.17 -1.07
N ALA A 121 -8.28 10.26 -0.22
CA ALA A 121 -7.69 10.05 1.11
C ALA A 121 -6.31 9.36 1.06
N TYR A 122 -5.98 8.63 -0.01
CA TYR A 122 -4.71 7.88 -0.10
C TYR A 122 -3.47 8.79 -0.03
N PRO A 123 -3.29 9.78 -0.93
CA PRO A 123 -2.12 10.65 -0.87
C PRO A 123 -2.08 11.47 0.44
N LEU A 124 -3.24 11.90 0.96
CA LEU A 124 -3.31 12.62 2.24
C LEU A 124 -2.83 11.76 3.41
N ARG A 125 -3.24 10.50 3.45
CA ARG A 125 -2.82 9.53 4.48
C ARG A 125 -1.35 9.20 4.38
N ALA A 126 -0.84 8.93 3.18
CA ALA A 126 0.57 8.64 2.95
C ALA A 126 1.46 9.80 3.39
N ALA A 127 1.12 11.03 2.98
CA ALA A 127 1.80 12.24 3.44
C ALA A 127 1.73 12.43 4.97
N CYS A 128 0.59 12.10 5.58
CA CYS A 128 0.44 12.20 7.02
C CYS A 128 1.33 11.20 7.78
N PHE A 129 1.44 9.96 7.31
CA PHE A 129 2.30 8.95 7.92
C PHE A 129 3.79 9.29 7.79
N ALA A 130 4.19 9.96 6.70
CA ALA A 130 5.55 10.47 6.56
C ALA A 130 5.82 11.61 7.55
N LYS A 131 4.88 12.55 7.69
CA LYS A 131 5.05 13.72 8.57
C LYS A 131 4.93 13.40 10.06
N LYS A 132 4.04 12.49 10.43
CA LYS A 132 3.71 12.11 11.81
C LYS A 132 3.63 10.59 11.92
N THR A 133 4.77 9.93 11.81
CA THR A 133 4.83 8.46 11.76
C THR A 133 4.29 7.84 13.05
N PRO A 134 3.21 7.03 12.99
CA PRO A 134 2.74 6.26 14.14
C PRO A 134 3.78 5.23 14.61
N MET A 135 3.79 4.90 15.91
CA MET A 135 4.75 3.93 16.48
C MET A 135 4.70 2.51 15.87
N THR A 136 3.66 2.18 15.10
CA THR A 136 3.49 0.87 14.45
C THR A 136 3.80 0.89 12.95
N ILE A 137 4.42 1.97 12.48
CA ILE A 137 4.79 2.24 11.09
C ILE A 137 6.27 2.63 11.09
N ASN A 138 7.05 2.12 10.13
CA ASN A 138 8.47 2.48 10.04
C ASN A 138 8.59 3.97 9.69
N PRO A 139 9.51 4.70 10.36
CA PRO A 139 9.91 6.02 9.91
C PRO A 139 10.38 5.97 8.45
N HIS A 140 9.90 6.89 7.64
CA HIS A 140 10.19 6.93 6.21
C HIS A 140 10.33 8.38 5.73
N HIS A 141 11.06 8.54 4.64
CA HIS A 141 11.39 9.84 4.05
C HIS A 141 10.42 10.18 2.92
N ASP A 142 10.12 9.18 2.09
CA ASP A 142 9.27 9.32 0.91
C ASP A 142 8.12 8.32 0.99
N TRP A 143 7.08 8.54 0.20
CA TRP A 143 5.95 7.64 0.08
C TRP A 143 5.47 7.58 -1.36
N THR A 144 4.80 6.49 -1.70
CA THR A 144 4.05 6.40 -2.96
C THR A 144 2.73 5.65 -2.79
N THR A 145 1.75 5.95 -3.65
CA THR A 145 0.44 5.30 -3.67
C THR A 145 0.28 4.43 -4.90
N VAL A 146 -0.05 3.16 -4.68
CA VAL A 146 -0.23 2.14 -5.71
C VAL A 146 -1.65 1.59 -5.61
N LEU A 147 -2.34 1.50 -6.75
CA LEU A 147 -3.64 0.86 -6.89
C LEU A 147 -3.49 -0.42 -7.69
N PHE A 148 -3.95 -1.54 -7.13
CA PHE A 148 -4.26 -2.75 -7.88
C PHE A 148 -5.76 -2.79 -8.14
N CYS A 149 -6.18 -2.86 -9.41
CA CYS A 149 -7.60 -2.81 -9.73
C CYS A 149 -7.99 -3.58 -11.00
N GLY A 150 -9.29 -3.76 -11.20
CA GLY A 150 -9.84 -4.09 -12.51
C GLY A 150 -10.78 -3.01 -13.04
N GLU A 151 -11.58 -3.40 -14.02
CA GLU A 151 -12.28 -2.50 -14.94
C GLU A 151 -13.14 -1.42 -14.27
N ALA A 152 -13.90 -1.75 -13.22
CA ALA A 152 -14.81 -0.81 -12.58
C ALA A 152 -14.11 0.40 -11.94
N ALA A 153 -12.88 0.21 -11.45
CA ALA A 153 -12.09 1.31 -10.89
C ALA A 153 -11.39 2.11 -11.98
N LEU A 154 -10.99 1.49 -13.09
CA LEU A 154 -10.27 2.15 -14.18
C LEU A 154 -11.08 3.24 -14.89
N THR A 155 -12.41 3.12 -14.88
CA THR A 155 -13.30 4.14 -15.45
C THR A 155 -13.50 5.36 -14.54
N ASP A 156 -12.99 5.32 -13.31
CA ASP A 156 -13.14 6.40 -12.33
C ASP A 156 -11.98 7.39 -12.45
N GLU A 157 -12.27 8.64 -12.80
CA GLU A 157 -11.26 9.70 -12.98
C GLU A 157 -10.40 9.92 -11.71
N ARG A 158 -10.92 9.54 -10.55
CA ARG A 158 -10.24 9.67 -9.25
C ARG A 158 -9.06 8.70 -9.10
N ILE A 159 -8.86 7.74 -10.01
CA ILE A 159 -7.63 6.91 -10.04
C ILE A 159 -6.36 7.76 -10.13
N SER A 160 -6.46 8.99 -10.64
CA SER A 160 -5.37 9.95 -10.71
C SER A 160 -4.78 10.33 -9.33
N ASN A 161 -5.45 10.00 -8.22
CA ASN A 161 -4.90 10.14 -6.87
C ASN A 161 -3.85 9.07 -6.52
N PHE A 162 -3.70 8.03 -7.35
CA PHE A 162 -2.67 7.00 -7.23
C PHE A 162 -1.53 7.30 -8.20
N GLN A 163 -0.31 7.29 -7.70
CA GLN A 163 0.87 7.55 -8.52
C GLN A 163 1.20 6.38 -9.44
N ARG A 164 0.77 5.17 -9.06
CA ARG A 164 0.86 3.97 -9.89
C ARG A 164 -0.46 3.23 -9.88
N VAL A 165 -0.99 2.94 -11.06
CA VAL A 165 -2.19 2.11 -11.25
C VAL A 165 -1.75 0.86 -12.00
N ILE A 166 -2.12 -0.31 -11.47
CA ILE A 166 -1.75 -1.64 -11.95
C ILE A 166 -3.03 -2.44 -12.13
N THR A 167 -3.26 -2.97 -13.32
CA THR A 167 -4.43 -3.83 -13.56
C THR A 167 -4.17 -5.25 -13.02
N HIS A 168 -5.23 -6.01 -12.73
CA HIS A 168 -5.07 -7.41 -12.35
C HIS A 168 -4.36 -8.24 -13.42
N ASP A 169 -4.61 -7.97 -14.71
CA ASP A 169 -3.92 -8.64 -15.81
C ASP A 169 -2.42 -8.31 -15.80
N GLU A 170 -2.06 -7.03 -15.63
CA GLU A 170 -0.66 -6.62 -15.51
C GLU A 170 0.02 -7.28 -14.30
N ALA A 171 -0.68 -7.33 -13.16
CA ALA A 171 -0.18 -7.99 -11.97
C ALA A 171 0.00 -9.50 -12.15
N ALA A 172 -0.92 -10.17 -12.87
CA ALA A 172 -0.84 -11.60 -13.15
C ALA A 172 0.31 -12.00 -14.08
N ASP A 173 0.80 -11.06 -14.88
CA ASP A 173 1.95 -11.28 -15.77
C ASP A 173 3.30 -11.04 -15.06
N VAL A 174 3.32 -10.27 -13.97
CA VAL A 174 4.55 -9.90 -13.24
C VAL A 174 4.71 -10.66 -11.93
N ILE A 175 3.62 -10.87 -11.17
CA ILE A 175 3.64 -11.50 -9.85
C ILE A 175 3.28 -12.98 -9.98
N SER A 176 4.28 -13.84 -9.75
CA SER A 176 4.05 -15.29 -9.69
C SER A 176 3.01 -15.65 -8.63
N GLY A 177 2.00 -16.42 -9.02
CA GLY A 177 0.90 -16.85 -8.14
C GLY A 177 -0.18 -15.81 -7.89
N TYR A 178 -0.16 -14.66 -8.59
CA TYR A 178 -1.28 -13.72 -8.55
C TYR A 178 -2.53 -14.34 -9.19
N PRO A 179 -3.70 -14.29 -8.54
CA PRO A 179 -4.91 -14.91 -9.08
C PRO A 179 -5.36 -14.24 -10.39
N ARG A 180 -5.80 -15.06 -11.35
CA ARG A 180 -6.49 -14.64 -12.58
C ARG A 180 -8.00 -14.69 -12.38
#